data_AF-A0A7X0GHK7-F1
#
_entry.id   AF-A0A7X0GHK7-F1
#
_cell.length_a   1.000
_cell.length_b   1.000
_cell.length_c   1.000
_cell.angle_alpha   90.00
_cell.angle_beta   90.00
_cell.angle_gamma   90.00
#
_symmetry.space_group_name_H-M   'P 1'
#
loop_
_entity.id
_entity.type
_entity.pdbx_description
1 polymer ?
#
loop_
_entity_poly.entity_id
_entity_poly.type
_entity_poly.pdbx_seq_one_letter_code
_entity_poly.pdbx_strand_id
1 'polypeptide(L)'
;MAQQHLDPTDPRSRPVGPVPTGDALAGYLRAQATEFLRALRLHRETGSGANGSEGSAEAARALRRSARRISAGLHTFQSLLDSDWCEAMRPELAWVSGTLAMEHAYTARLERLLTALHRLSGSTALPGQTVGAVAAGRADAPAGTRADPAAGGSAAPAAPVPQRAASRDAGLRNPPATAAAPERGNLTVGAAKAGALLDRQLTLARTRAHSTALQALGSSRFHAVADKVAVLASEVPLTRAAGGTDLRPLAAAAQDRLTDAVSALPLVTAGSPYNAAALVHGLSPDTVPHPQDAPWHQVRLLLRLHRYAREAVSGPKGNAVVDLRLLSAGRALNRHRDASEAAAAAAQAARTPRIAPATAYALGVLHADQRHEVEAARFAFQQCWQKETVRTS
;
A
#
# COMPACT_ATOMS: atom_id res chain seq x y z
N MET A 1 -54.82 31.39 22.69
CA MET A 1 -53.79 31.46 21.61
C MET A 1 -52.65 30.52 22.00
N ALA A 2 -52.78 29.23 21.67
CA ALA A 2 -51.76 28.22 21.98
C ALA A 2 -50.70 28.25 20.87
N GLN A 3 -49.48 28.64 21.21
CA GLN A 3 -48.34 28.63 20.30
C GLN A 3 -47.88 27.18 20.12
N GLN A 4 -48.08 26.66 18.90
CA GLN A 4 -47.52 25.39 18.45
C GLN A 4 -46.00 25.54 18.34
N HIS A 5 -45.27 24.89 19.24
CA HIS A 5 -43.83 24.68 19.11
C HIS A 5 -43.59 23.77 17.91
N LEU A 6 -43.00 24.29 16.84
CA LEU A 6 -42.42 23.48 15.78
C LEU A 6 -41.14 22.83 16.32
N ASP A 7 -41.15 21.51 16.44
CA ASP A 7 -39.95 20.70 16.64
C ASP A 7 -39.02 20.82 15.41
N PRO A 8 -37.70 20.99 15.59
CA PRO A 8 -36.74 20.99 14.49
C PRO A 8 -36.49 19.54 14.04
N THR A 9 -37.19 19.11 13.00
CA THR A 9 -36.88 17.86 12.29
C THR A 9 -35.43 17.82 11.82
N ASP A 10 -34.68 16.83 12.33
CA ASP A 10 -33.33 16.46 11.93
C ASP A 10 -33.23 16.20 10.40
N PRO A 11 -32.38 16.91 9.64
CA PRO A 11 -32.29 16.77 8.18
C PRO A 11 -31.61 15.48 7.69
N ARG A 12 -31.31 14.50 8.55
CA ARG A 12 -30.55 13.28 8.17
C ARG A 12 -31.38 12.03 7.84
N SER A 13 -32.71 12.12 7.87
CA SER A 13 -33.57 10.93 7.84
C SER A 13 -34.60 10.91 6.71
N ARG A 14 -34.20 11.17 5.45
CA ARG A 14 -35.01 10.75 4.30
C ARG A 14 -34.20 10.62 3.02
N PRO A 15 -33.95 9.41 2.49
CA PRO A 15 -33.68 9.27 1.08
C PRO A 15 -35.00 9.59 0.36
N VAL A 16 -35.12 10.79 -0.21
CA VAL A 16 -36.23 11.20 -1.09
C VAL A 16 -35.99 10.58 -2.48
N GLY A 17 -36.06 9.26 -2.55
CA GLY A 17 -35.91 8.47 -3.77
C GLY A 17 -36.63 7.14 -3.64
N PRO A 18 -37.00 6.48 -4.75
CA PRO A 18 -37.61 5.16 -4.72
C PRO A 18 -36.71 4.18 -3.97
N VAL A 19 -37.32 3.29 -3.17
CA VAL A 19 -36.59 2.25 -2.44
C VAL A 19 -35.81 1.40 -3.46
N PRO A 20 -34.50 1.20 -3.29
CA PRO A 20 -33.73 0.40 -4.22
C PRO A 20 -34.09 -1.08 -4.04
N THR A 21 -34.71 -1.67 -5.06
CA THR A 21 -35.19 -3.06 -5.05
C THR A 21 -34.31 -3.99 -5.90
N GLY A 22 -34.66 -5.27 -6.01
CA GLY A 22 -33.99 -6.21 -6.92
C GLY A 22 -33.92 -5.74 -8.37
N ASP A 23 -34.88 -4.95 -8.84
CA ASP A 23 -34.84 -4.35 -10.18
C ASP A 23 -33.70 -3.32 -10.33
N ALA A 24 -33.40 -2.57 -9.27
CA ALA A 24 -32.25 -1.66 -9.24
C ALA A 24 -30.93 -2.44 -9.29
N LEU A 25 -30.83 -3.57 -8.59
CA LEU A 25 -29.70 -4.49 -8.68
C LEU A 25 -29.55 -5.06 -10.10
N ALA A 26 -30.64 -5.50 -10.73
CA ALA A 26 -30.62 -6.01 -12.10
C ALA A 26 -30.19 -4.92 -13.10
N GLY A 27 -30.66 -3.67 -12.91
CA GLY A 27 -30.18 -2.52 -13.69
C GLY A 27 -28.68 -2.27 -13.51
N TYR A 28 -28.17 -2.35 -12.28
CA TYR A 28 -26.74 -2.20 -11.99
C TYR A 28 -25.90 -3.31 -12.63
N LEU A 29 -26.29 -4.58 -12.48
CA LEU A 29 -25.57 -5.73 -13.06
C LEU A 29 -25.55 -5.68 -14.58
N ARG A 30 -26.67 -5.34 -15.23
CA ARG A 30 -26.73 -5.16 -16.69
C ARG A 30 -25.82 -4.04 -17.17
N ALA A 31 -25.78 -2.91 -16.45
CA ALA A 31 -24.87 -1.81 -16.77
C ALA A 31 -23.40 -2.25 -16.67
N GLN A 32 -23.00 -2.96 -15.59
CA GLN A 32 -21.64 -3.46 -15.44
C GLN A 32 -21.27 -4.53 -16.48
N ALA A 33 -22.21 -5.40 -16.84
CA ALA A 33 -22.04 -6.37 -17.91
C ALA A 33 -21.83 -5.67 -19.27
N THR A 34 -22.60 -4.62 -19.54
CA THR A 34 -22.45 -3.81 -20.77
C THR A 34 -21.08 -3.12 -20.82
N GLU A 35 -20.62 -2.54 -19.71
CA GLU A 35 -19.27 -1.96 -19.62
C GLU A 35 -18.17 -3.01 -19.77
N PHE A 36 -18.37 -4.24 -19.28
CA PHE A 36 -17.46 -5.36 -19.52
C PHE A 36 -17.35 -5.69 -21.01
N LEU A 37 -18.47 -5.84 -21.72
CA LEU A 37 -18.49 -6.16 -23.15
C LEU A 37 -17.92 -5.01 -23.99
N ARG A 38 -18.22 -3.75 -23.62
CA ARG A 38 -17.63 -2.56 -24.27
C ARG A 38 -16.11 -2.56 -24.11
N ALA A 39 -15.61 -2.77 -22.89
CA ALA A 39 -14.18 -2.84 -22.62
C ALA A 39 -13.50 -3.99 -23.38
N LEU A 40 -14.16 -5.14 -23.48
CA LEU A 40 -13.67 -6.29 -24.25
C LEU A 40 -13.58 -5.97 -25.75
N ARG A 41 -14.58 -5.30 -26.31
CA ARG A 41 -14.58 -4.86 -27.70
C ARG A 41 -13.43 -3.88 -27.96
N LEU A 42 -13.29 -2.85 -27.13
CA LEU A 42 -12.19 -1.88 -27.20
C LEU A 42 -10.82 -2.54 -27.09
N HIS A 43 -10.67 -3.55 -26.22
CA HIS A 43 -9.42 -4.29 -26.08
C HIS A 43 -9.04 -5.05 -27.35
N ARG A 44 -10.02 -5.63 -28.07
CA ARG A 44 -9.79 -6.29 -29.37
C ARG A 44 -9.43 -5.30 -30.47
N GLU A 45 -10.08 -4.14 -30.50
CA GLU A 45 -9.83 -3.09 -31.49
C GLU A 45 -8.45 -2.43 -31.30
N THR A 46 -8.07 -2.16 -30.05
CA THR A 46 -6.78 -1.52 -29.70
C THR A 46 -5.57 -2.45 -29.83
N GLY A 47 -5.77 -3.77 -29.72
CA GLY A 47 -4.70 -4.76 -29.88
C GLY A 47 -4.07 -4.83 -31.28
N SER A 48 -4.66 -4.16 -32.28
CA SER A 48 -4.21 -4.20 -33.69
C SER A 48 -3.47 -2.94 -34.18
N GLY A 49 -3.26 -1.91 -33.34
CA GLY A 49 -2.75 -0.60 -33.77
C GLY A 49 -1.43 -0.15 -33.12
N ALA A 50 -0.68 0.73 -33.81
CA ALA A 50 0.64 1.24 -33.39
C ALA A 50 0.63 2.11 -32.10
N ASN A 51 -0.50 2.75 -31.77
CA ASN A 51 -0.75 3.46 -30.50
C ASN A 51 -1.54 2.58 -29.49
N GLY A 52 -1.57 1.26 -29.70
CA GLY A 52 -2.47 0.35 -29.00
C GLY A 52 -2.15 0.09 -27.53
N SER A 53 -0.96 0.43 -27.04
CA SER A 53 -0.51 0.05 -25.68
C SER A 53 -1.29 0.75 -24.56
N GLU A 54 -1.48 2.07 -24.63
CA GLU A 54 -2.21 2.83 -23.62
C GLU A 54 -3.71 2.54 -23.68
N GLY A 55 -4.30 2.52 -24.88
CA GLY A 55 -5.71 2.18 -25.09
C GLY A 55 -6.04 0.76 -24.65
N SER A 56 -5.14 -0.20 -24.92
CA SER A 56 -5.29 -1.59 -24.47
C SER A 56 -5.19 -1.71 -22.94
N ALA A 57 -4.27 -0.96 -22.31
CA ALA A 57 -4.13 -0.93 -20.85
C ALA A 57 -5.35 -0.31 -20.16
N GLU A 58 -5.94 0.74 -20.75
CA GLU A 58 -7.18 1.35 -20.27
C GLU A 58 -8.38 0.39 -20.43
N ALA A 59 -8.51 -0.25 -21.59
CA ALA A 59 -9.54 -1.26 -21.83
C ALA A 59 -9.43 -2.43 -20.85
N ALA A 60 -8.22 -2.95 -20.61
CA ALA A 60 -7.98 -3.99 -19.62
C ALA A 60 -8.32 -3.50 -18.19
N ARG A 61 -8.05 -2.23 -17.86
CA ARG A 61 -8.45 -1.63 -16.58
C ARG A 61 -9.97 -1.52 -16.47
N ALA A 62 -10.67 -1.12 -17.52
CA ALA A 62 -12.14 -1.10 -17.55
C ALA A 62 -12.72 -2.50 -17.36
N LEU A 63 -12.19 -3.50 -18.07
CA LEU A 63 -12.58 -4.91 -17.98
C LEU A 63 -12.42 -5.46 -16.55
N ARG A 64 -11.29 -5.17 -15.89
CA ARG A 64 -11.08 -5.55 -14.48
C ARG A 64 -12.05 -4.85 -13.54
N ARG A 65 -12.36 -3.57 -13.79
CA ARG A 65 -13.25 -2.76 -12.95
C ARG A 65 -14.68 -3.26 -12.99
N SER A 66 -15.20 -3.62 -14.16
CA SER A 66 -16.54 -4.20 -14.32
C SER A 66 -16.60 -5.62 -13.76
N ALA A 67 -15.63 -6.49 -14.07
CA ALA A 67 -15.58 -7.86 -13.53
C ALA A 67 -15.60 -7.90 -11.99
N ARG A 68 -14.86 -7.01 -11.32
CA ARG A 68 -14.85 -6.91 -9.85
C ARG A 68 -16.16 -6.39 -9.28
N ARG A 69 -16.85 -5.48 -9.98
CA ARG A 69 -18.17 -4.96 -9.57
C ARG A 69 -19.26 -6.00 -9.72
N ILE A 70 -19.26 -6.74 -10.83
CA ILE A 70 -20.13 -7.88 -11.04
C ILE A 70 -19.87 -8.89 -9.91
N SER A 71 -18.64 -9.40 -9.76
CA SER A 71 -18.28 -10.39 -8.72
C SER A 71 -18.68 -9.95 -7.28
N ALA A 72 -18.55 -8.66 -6.97
CA ALA A 72 -18.97 -8.10 -5.69
C ALA A 72 -20.50 -8.02 -5.54
N GLY A 73 -21.21 -7.64 -6.59
CA GLY A 73 -22.67 -7.68 -6.62
C GLY A 73 -23.20 -9.09 -6.37
N LEU A 74 -22.63 -10.10 -7.04
CA LEU A 74 -22.95 -11.51 -6.82
C LEU A 74 -22.64 -11.95 -5.38
N HIS A 75 -21.58 -11.44 -4.76
CA HIS A 75 -21.24 -11.80 -3.37
C HIS A 75 -22.17 -11.14 -2.34
N THR A 76 -22.43 -9.84 -2.47
CA THR A 76 -23.20 -9.09 -1.47
C THR A 76 -24.69 -9.41 -1.55
N PHE A 77 -25.23 -9.59 -2.76
CA PHE A 77 -26.66 -9.79 -2.99
C PHE A 77 -26.97 -11.24 -3.41
N GLN A 78 -26.14 -12.20 -3.01
CA GLN A 78 -26.27 -13.62 -3.39
C GLN A 78 -27.67 -14.20 -3.08
N SER A 79 -28.31 -13.74 -1.99
CA SER A 79 -29.64 -14.22 -1.57
C SER A 79 -30.78 -13.81 -2.52
N LEU A 80 -30.53 -12.83 -3.40
CA LEU A 80 -31.50 -12.35 -4.39
C LEU A 80 -31.28 -12.93 -5.78
N LEU A 81 -30.19 -13.67 -5.97
CA LEU A 81 -29.77 -14.23 -7.26
C LEU A 81 -29.82 -15.76 -7.20
N ASP A 82 -29.81 -16.40 -8.36
CA ASP A 82 -29.61 -17.84 -8.46
C ASP A 82 -28.26 -18.27 -7.85
N SER A 83 -28.31 -19.17 -6.87
CA SER A 83 -27.13 -19.56 -6.07
C SER A 83 -26.12 -20.33 -6.90
N ASP A 84 -26.57 -21.32 -7.69
CA ASP A 84 -25.70 -22.17 -8.50
C ASP A 84 -24.97 -21.34 -9.56
N TRP A 85 -25.69 -20.41 -10.20
CA TRP A 85 -25.10 -19.46 -11.13
C TRP A 85 -24.08 -18.56 -10.44
N CYS A 86 -24.36 -18.07 -9.23
CA CYS A 86 -23.41 -17.24 -8.49
C CYS A 86 -22.14 -17.99 -8.09
N GLU A 87 -22.27 -19.22 -7.60
CA GLU A 87 -21.14 -20.06 -7.21
C GLU A 87 -20.27 -20.43 -8.41
N ALA A 88 -20.88 -20.68 -9.58
CA ALA A 88 -20.15 -20.93 -10.81
C ALA A 88 -19.46 -19.68 -11.37
N MET A 89 -20.07 -18.50 -11.27
CA MET A 89 -19.57 -17.28 -11.92
C MET A 89 -18.49 -16.56 -11.10
N ARG A 90 -18.58 -16.54 -9.77
CA ARG A 90 -17.63 -15.82 -8.91
C ARG A 90 -16.16 -16.22 -9.07
N PRO A 91 -15.77 -17.52 -9.05
CA PRO A 91 -14.38 -17.92 -9.20
C PRO A 91 -13.83 -17.57 -10.59
N GLU A 92 -14.66 -17.63 -11.62
CA GLU A 92 -14.28 -17.27 -12.98
C GLU A 92 -14.02 -15.77 -13.15
N LEU A 93 -14.88 -14.90 -12.58
CA LEU A 93 -14.63 -13.45 -12.56
C LEU A 93 -13.40 -13.08 -11.73
N ALA A 94 -13.14 -13.81 -10.64
CA ALA A 94 -11.94 -13.66 -9.84
C ALA A 94 -10.69 -14.04 -10.66
N TRP A 95 -10.73 -15.16 -11.39
CA TRP A 95 -9.68 -15.60 -12.29
C TRP A 95 -9.39 -14.58 -13.40
N VAL A 96 -10.42 -14.09 -14.12
CA VAL A 96 -10.25 -13.07 -15.16
C VAL A 96 -9.64 -11.79 -14.59
N SER A 97 -10.23 -11.25 -13.52
CA SER A 97 -9.79 -9.97 -12.95
C SER A 97 -8.41 -10.04 -12.26
N GLY A 98 -8.02 -11.22 -11.78
CA GLY A 98 -6.70 -11.52 -11.24
C GLY A 98 -5.64 -11.62 -12.32
N THR A 99 -5.89 -12.43 -13.36
CA THR A 99 -4.98 -12.64 -14.49
C THR A 99 -4.63 -11.32 -15.17
N LEU A 100 -5.65 -10.51 -15.48
CA LEU A 100 -5.45 -9.21 -16.12
C LEU A 100 -4.77 -8.17 -15.22
N ALA A 101 -4.72 -8.37 -13.90
CA ALA A 101 -4.14 -7.42 -12.97
C ALA A 101 -2.62 -7.60 -12.81
N MET A 102 -2.10 -8.79 -13.11
CA MET A 102 -0.71 -9.15 -12.81
C MET A 102 0.30 -8.27 -13.53
N GLU A 103 0.12 -8.04 -14.83
CA GLU A 103 1.02 -7.19 -15.62
C GLU A 103 1.18 -5.80 -15.00
N HIS A 104 0.06 -5.11 -14.74
CA HIS A 104 0.08 -3.78 -14.13
C HIS A 104 0.63 -3.81 -12.70
N ALA A 105 0.38 -4.88 -11.94
CA ALA A 105 0.93 -5.03 -10.59
C ALA A 105 2.47 -5.14 -10.60
N TYR A 106 3.05 -5.86 -11.57
CA TYR A 106 4.51 -5.93 -11.71
C TYR A 106 5.10 -4.58 -12.12
N THR A 107 4.47 -3.87 -13.07
CA THR A 107 4.91 -2.52 -13.48
C THR A 107 4.90 -1.54 -12.30
N ALA A 108 3.78 -1.42 -11.60
CA ALA A 108 3.65 -0.51 -10.46
C ALA A 108 4.61 -0.87 -9.31
N ARG A 109 4.87 -2.18 -9.10
CA ARG A 109 5.83 -2.64 -8.09
C ARG A 109 7.26 -2.28 -8.46
N LEU A 110 7.63 -2.42 -9.73
CA LEU A 110 8.96 -2.04 -10.22
C LEU A 110 9.19 -0.54 -10.05
N GLU A 111 8.26 0.29 -10.53
CA GLU A 111 8.31 1.74 -10.37
C GLU A 111 8.48 2.14 -8.89
N ARG A 112 7.63 1.57 -8.02
CA ARG A 112 7.70 1.82 -6.57
C ARG A 112 9.08 1.49 -5.97
N LEU A 113 9.62 0.33 -6.28
CA LEU A 113 10.91 -0.13 -5.73
C LEU A 113 12.08 0.69 -6.28
N LEU A 114 12.07 1.04 -7.56
CA LEU A 114 13.09 1.91 -8.14
C LEU A 114 13.02 3.31 -7.52
N THR A 115 11.84 3.92 -7.40
CA THR A 115 11.69 5.22 -6.74
C THR A 115 12.19 5.17 -5.29
N ALA A 116 11.87 4.12 -4.54
CA ALA A 116 12.37 3.95 -3.19
C ALA A 116 13.90 3.79 -3.13
N LEU A 117 14.51 3.03 -4.05
CA LEU A 117 15.97 2.92 -4.15
C LEU A 117 16.65 4.26 -4.46
N HIS A 118 16.09 5.06 -5.37
CA HIS A 118 16.61 6.40 -5.67
C HIS A 118 16.50 7.31 -4.44
N ARG A 119 15.36 7.29 -3.74
CA ARG A 119 15.16 8.03 -2.48
C ARG A 119 16.23 7.62 -1.45
N LEU A 120 16.39 6.32 -1.18
CA LEU A 120 17.32 5.82 -0.17
C LEU A 120 18.78 6.09 -0.54
N SER A 121 19.13 6.05 -1.83
CA SER A 121 20.49 6.37 -2.30
C SER A 121 20.81 7.86 -2.17
N GLY A 122 19.85 8.74 -2.47
CA GLY A 122 19.98 10.19 -2.30
C GLY A 122 19.89 10.66 -0.84
N SER A 123 19.19 9.93 0.01
CA SER A 123 18.96 10.26 1.43
C SER A 123 19.99 9.66 2.39
N THR A 124 21.21 9.32 1.95
CA THR A 124 22.28 8.85 2.85
C THR A 124 22.89 9.99 3.69
N ALA A 125 22.04 10.80 4.30
CA ALA A 125 22.34 11.59 5.49
C ALA A 125 21.38 11.10 6.59
N LEU A 126 21.88 10.20 7.45
CA LEU A 126 21.15 9.71 8.62
C LEU A 126 20.81 10.91 9.53
N PRO A 127 19.59 10.99 10.11
CA PRO A 127 19.32 11.97 11.16
C PRO A 127 20.14 11.57 12.39
N GLY A 128 21.13 12.39 12.73
CA GLY A 128 21.87 12.27 13.98
C GLY A 128 20.91 12.40 15.16
N GLN A 129 20.99 11.44 16.09
CA GLN A 129 20.39 11.56 17.42
C GLN A 129 20.97 12.81 18.10
N THR A 130 20.19 13.89 18.14
CA THR A 130 20.45 15.01 19.04
C THR A 130 20.07 14.57 20.45
N VAL A 131 21.02 13.96 21.16
CA VAL A 131 21.01 13.98 22.62
C VAL A 131 21.38 15.40 23.02
N GLY A 132 20.44 16.10 23.66
CA GLY A 132 20.58 17.50 24.03
C GLY A 132 21.80 17.75 24.91
N ALA A 133 22.72 18.57 24.42
CA ALA A 133 23.71 19.24 25.25
C ALA A 133 23.24 20.67 25.47
N VAL A 134 22.81 20.94 26.70
CA VAL A 134 22.36 22.24 27.18
C VAL A 134 23.53 23.22 27.10
N ALA A 135 23.37 24.30 26.33
CA ALA A 135 24.31 25.41 26.31
C ALA A 135 24.11 26.26 27.57
N ALA A 136 25.15 26.36 28.40
CA ALA A 136 25.29 27.40 29.41
C ALA A 136 26.59 28.16 29.12
N GLY A 137 26.43 29.41 28.71
CA GLY A 137 27.51 30.26 28.21
C GLY A 137 28.47 30.76 29.28
N ARG A 138 29.61 31.27 28.82
CA ARG A 138 30.46 32.19 29.58
C ARG A 138 31.06 33.22 28.63
N ALA A 139 30.71 34.47 28.88
CA ALA A 139 31.38 35.65 28.38
C ALA A 139 32.22 36.28 29.50
N ASP A 140 33.16 37.10 29.04
CA ASP A 140 33.93 38.16 29.71
C ASP A 140 35.29 37.86 30.39
N ALA A 141 36.29 38.54 29.81
CA ALA A 141 37.58 39.01 30.34
C ALA A 141 37.35 40.34 31.14
N PRO A 142 38.34 41.13 31.67
CA PRO A 142 39.77 41.20 31.31
C PRO A 142 40.79 41.57 32.44
N ALA A 143 42.07 41.60 32.00
CA ALA A 143 43.18 42.50 32.34
C ALA A 143 43.61 42.84 33.79
N GLY A 144 44.93 42.71 34.04
CA GLY A 144 45.65 43.30 35.18
C GLY A 144 47.17 43.26 34.99
N THR A 145 47.83 44.40 35.21
CA THR A 145 49.12 44.84 34.67
C THR A 145 50.27 44.79 35.71
N ARG A 146 51.52 44.57 35.25
CA ARG A 146 52.85 45.10 35.69
C ARG A 146 53.33 45.00 37.17
N ALA A 147 54.55 44.47 37.37
CA ALA A 147 55.72 45.17 37.94
C ALA A 147 57.02 44.30 37.98
N ASP A 148 58.14 44.88 37.55
CA ASP A 148 59.56 44.46 37.62
C ASP A 148 60.22 44.92 38.97
N PRO A 149 61.56 44.85 39.20
CA PRO A 149 62.60 43.81 38.93
C PRO A 149 63.52 43.53 40.16
N ALA A 150 64.46 42.58 40.09
CA ALA A 150 65.89 42.79 40.47
C ALA A 150 66.78 41.51 40.44
N ALA A 151 67.97 41.71 39.85
CA ALA A 151 69.29 41.17 40.18
C ALA A 151 69.68 39.71 39.86
N GLY A 152 70.56 39.58 38.86
CA GLY A 152 71.94 39.11 39.12
C GLY A 152 72.37 37.76 38.53
N GLY A 153 73.20 37.82 37.48
CA GLY A 153 74.46 37.04 37.44
C GLY A 153 74.52 35.71 36.66
N SER A 154 75.07 35.82 35.45
CA SER A 154 76.11 34.95 34.85
C SER A 154 75.82 33.52 34.33
N ALA A 155 76.19 33.39 33.05
CA ALA A 155 76.89 32.28 32.37
C ALA A 155 76.12 30.99 31.99
N ALA A 156 75.98 30.81 30.67
CA ALA A 156 75.75 29.55 29.95
C ALA A 156 77.11 28.85 29.64
N PRO A 157 77.20 27.74 28.86
CA PRO A 157 76.20 26.76 28.41
C PRO A 157 76.66 25.27 28.61
N ALA A 158 75.76 24.30 28.39
CA ALA A 158 75.96 23.12 27.50
C ALA A 158 75.19 21.85 27.91
N ALA A 159 74.33 21.41 26.97
CA ALA A 159 73.92 20.05 26.57
C ALA A 159 73.16 19.10 27.53
N PRO A 160 72.25 18.24 26.99
CA PRO A 160 71.11 17.70 27.74
C PRO A 160 71.10 16.15 27.91
N VAL A 161 70.12 15.66 28.70
CA VAL A 161 69.59 14.26 28.82
C VAL A 161 70.29 13.38 29.89
N PRO A 162 69.63 12.43 30.63
CA PRO A 162 68.22 11.96 30.68
C PRO A 162 67.55 11.87 32.08
N GLN A 163 66.22 11.69 32.08
CA GLN A 163 65.39 10.73 32.88
C GLN A 163 64.06 11.38 33.33
N ARG A 164 62.90 11.00 32.78
CA ARG A 164 62.09 9.78 33.01
C ARG A 164 60.91 10.11 33.94
N ALA A 165 59.70 10.16 33.37
CA ALA A 165 58.49 9.45 33.82
C ALA A 165 57.21 10.20 33.42
N ALA A 166 56.28 9.47 32.79
CA ALA A 166 54.88 9.32 33.18
C ALA A 166 53.91 9.27 31.98
N SER A 167 53.25 8.11 31.88
CA SER A 167 51.87 7.85 31.45
C SER A 167 51.27 8.73 30.34
N ARG A 168 51.17 8.14 29.15
CA ARG A 168 50.35 8.62 28.03
C ARG A 168 48.87 8.43 28.34
N ASP A 169 48.16 9.54 28.34
CA ASP A 169 46.72 9.64 28.44
C ASP A 169 46.05 9.20 27.14
N ALA A 170 45.01 8.38 27.26
CA ALA A 170 44.28 7.77 26.16
C ALA A 170 43.23 8.75 25.61
N GLY A 171 43.64 9.63 24.69
CA GLY A 171 42.72 10.46 23.91
C GLY A 171 41.93 9.62 22.90
N LEU A 172 40.59 9.66 23.01
CA LEU A 172 39.63 9.09 22.07
C LEU A 172 39.89 9.61 20.65
N ARG A 173 40.52 8.77 19.81
CA ARG A 173 40.65 9.03 18.37
C ARG A 173 39.30 8.81 17.70
N ASN A 174 38.74 9.88 17.13
CA ASN A 174 37.74 9.75 16.07
C ASN A 174 38.34 8.89 14.93
N PRO A 175 37.59 7.93 14.35
CA PRO A 175 38.09 7.17 13.21
C PRO A 175 38.22 8.09 11.98
N PRO A 176 39.15 7.79 11.05
CA PRO A 176 39.42 8.67 9.92
C PRO A 176 38.25 8.68 8.93
N ALA A 177 37.88 9.89 8.48
CA ALA A 177 36.83 10.15 7.48
C ALA A 177 37.08 9.48 6.11
N THR A 178 38.23 8.86 5.89
CA THR A 178 38.62 8.19 4.65
C THR A 178 37.96 6.81 4.45
N ALA A 179 37.48 6.14 5.51
CA ALA A 179 36.75 4.87 5.39
C ALA A 179 35.27 5.07 4.94
N ALA A 180 34.68 6.22 5.26
CA ALA A 180 33.29 6.53 4.90
C ALA A 180 33.09 6.76 3.39
N ALA A 181 34.10 7.24 2.67
CA ALA A 181 34.03 7.47 1.23
C ALA A 181 33.95 6.18 0.38
N PRO A 182 34.82 5.16 0.57
CA PRO A 182 34.71 3.88 -0.14
C PRO A 182 33.48 3.07 0.29
N GLU A 183 33.05 3.15 1.55
CA GLU A 183 31.80 2.52 2.00
C GLU A 183 30.58 3.13 1.31
N ARG A 184 30.50 4.47 1.19
CA ARG A 184 29.45 5.13 0.41
C ARG A 184 29.46 4.73 -1.06
N GLY A 185 30.64 4.65 -1.69
CA GLY A 185 30.78 4.18 -3.07
C GLY A 185 30.30 2.72 -3.25
N ASN A 186 30.59 1.85 -2.29
CA ASN A 186 30.11 0.46 -2.32
C ASN A 186 28.59 0.36 -2.10
N LEU A 187 28.00 1.22 -1.28
CA LEU A 187 26.56 1.26 -1.04
C LEU A 187 25.79 1.78 -2.27
N THR A 188 26.30 2.80 -2.96
CA THR A 188 25.68 3.30 -4.20
C THR A 188 25.78 2.28 -5.33
N VAL A 189 26.92 1.60 -5.46
CA VAL A 189 27.08 0.47 -6.40
C VAL A 189 26.16 -0.70 -6.01
N GLY A 190 25.97 -0.96 -4.71
CA GLY A 190 25.03 -1.95 -4.18
C GLY A 190 23.59 -1.65 -4.57
N ALA A 191 23.15 -0.40 -4.41
CA ALA A 191 21.82 0.08 -4.79
C ALA A 191 21.59 0.03 -6.31
N ALA A 192 22.58 0.45 -7.12
CA ALA A 192 22.50 0.35 -8.57
C ALA A 192 22.33 -1.11 -9.05
N LYS A 193 23.13 -2.03 -8.48
CA LYS A 193 23.00 -3.48 -8.77
C LYS A 193 21.67 -4.06 -8.29
N ALA A 194 21.15 -3.61 -7.15
CA ALA A 194 19.83 -4.02 -6.66
C ALA A 194 18.71 -3.54 -7.59
N GLY A 195 18.80 -2.30 -8.07
CA GLY A 195 17.88 -1.74 -9.07
C GLY A 195 17.89 -2.54 -10.36
N ALA A 196 19.07 -2.83 -10.92
CA ALA A 196 19.20 -3.64 -12.13
C ALA A 196 18.68 -5.07 -11.97
N LEU A 197 18.88 -5.68 -10.79
CA LEU A 197 18.35 -7.01 -10.48
C LEU A 197 16.82 -7.01 -10.45
N LEU A 198 16.22 -6.05 -9.74
CA LEU A 198 14.76 -5.91 -9.64
C LEU A 198 14.13 -5.59 -10.98
N ASP A 199 14.74 -4.69 -11.76
CA ASP A 199 14.31 -4.36 -13.12
C ASP A 199 14.27 -5.61 -14.01
N ARG A 200 15.35 -6.39 -14.03
CA ARG A 200 15.39 -7.65 -14.78
C ARG A 200 14.31 -8.62 -14.32
N GLN A 201 14.17 -8.86 -13.01
CA GLN A 201 13.22 -9.85 -12.49
C GLN A 201 11.77 -9.45 -12.73
N LEU A 202 11.40 -8.20 -12.41
CA LEU A 202 10.03 -7.72 -12.55
C LEU A 202 9.65 -7.47 -14.01
N THR A 203 10.59 -7.09 -14.87
CA THR A 203 10.35 -7.01 -16.31
C THR A 203 10.09 -8.40 -16.90
N LEU A 204 10.87 -9.42 -16.52
CA LEU A 204 10.59 -10.80 -16.93
C LEU A 204 9.23 -11.30 -16.42
N ALA A 205 8.89 -11.01 -15.15
CA ALA A 205 7.59 -11.37 -14.59
C ALA A 205 6.44 -10.66 -15.31
N ARG A 206 6.61 -9.37 -15.66
CA ARG A 206 5.67 -8.59 -16.45
C ARG A 206 5.45 -9.19 -17.83
N THR A 207 6.51 -9.50 -18.58
CA THR A 207 6.39 -10.09 -19.92
C THR A 207 5.70 -11.45 -19.89
N ARG A 208 6.02 -12.29 -18.89
CA ARG A 208 5.31 -13.56 -18.67
C ARG A 208 3.83 -13.32 -18.38
N ALA A 209 3.51 -12.43 -17.45
CA ALA A 209 2.14 -12.08 -17.11
C ALA A 209 1.34 -11.54 -18.30
N HIS A 210 1.98 -10.73 -19.15
CA HIS A 210 1.40 -10.22 -20.39
C HIS A 210 1.04 -11.37 -21.34
N SER A 211 1.98 -12.29 -21.60
CA SER A 211 1.71 -13.46 -22.45
C SER A 211 0.60 -14.36 -21.88
N THR A 212 0.58 -14.58 -20.56
CA THR A 212 -0.47 -15.34 -19.87
C THR A 212 -1.83 -14.65 -19.97
N ALA A 213 -1.88 -13.32 -19.86
CA ALA A 213 -3.12 -12.58 -20.02
C ALA A 213 -3.68 -12.68 -21.44
N LEU A 214 -2.83 -12.58 -22.47
CA LEU A 214 -3.25 -12.76 -23.87
C LEU A 214 -3.74 -14.18 -24.14
N GLN A 215 -3.02 -15.20 -23.65
CA GLN A 215 -3.45 -16.60 -23.75
C GLN A 215 -4.79 -16.85 -23.03
N ALA A 216 -4.97 -16.29 -21.85
CA ALA A 216 -6.22 -16.39 -21.11
C ALA A 216 -7.38 -15.76 -21.87
N LEU A 217 -7.19 -14.57 -22.46
CA LEU A 217 -8.22 -13.88 -23.25
C LEU A 217 -8.62 -14.63 -24.53
N GLY A 218 -7.71 -15.42 -25.11
CA GLY A 218 -8.00 -16.30 -26.25
C GLY A 218 -8.49 -17.70 -25.88
N SER A 219 -8.65 -18.01 -24.58
CA SER A 219 -9.02 -19.34 -24.13
C SER A 219 -10.53 -19.58 -24.18
N SER A 220 -10.94 -20.83 -24.42
CA SER A 220 -12.35 -21.25 -24.34
C SER A 220 -12.97 -20.93 -22.98
N ARG A 221 -12.20 -21.03 -21.90
CA ARG A 221 -12.60 -20.64 -20.54
C ARG A 221 -13.03 -19.17 -20.49
N PHE A 222 -12.25 -18.26 -21.06
CA PHE A 222 -12.62 -16.84 -21.09
C PHE A 222 -13.85 -16.58 -21.96
N HIS A 223 -13.97 -17.24 -23.11
CA HIS A 223 -15.15 -17.12 -23.96
C HIS A 223 -16.42 -17.55 -23.23
N ALA A 224 -16.40 -18.67 -22.50
CA ALA A 224 -17.54 -19.12 -21.69
C ALA A 224 -17.96 -18.08 -20.63
N VAL A 225 -16.99 -17.37 -20.04
CA VAL A 225 -17.25 -16.28 -19.10
C VAL A 225 -17.86 -15.07 -19.82
N ALA A 226 -17.30 -14.68 -20.96
CA ALA A 226 -17.81 -13.56 -21.75
C ALA A 226 -19.25 -13.80 -22.23
N ASP A 227 -19.58 -15.04 -22.62
CA ASP A 227 -20.93 -15.43 -23.04
C ASP A 227 -21.92 -15.35 -21.87
N LYS A 228 -21.55 -15.85 -20.68
CA LYS A 228 -22.37 -15.68 -19.46
C LYS A 228 -22.59 -14.21 -19.10
N VAL A 229 -21.56 -13.37 -19.28
CA VAL A 229 -21.68 -11.92 -19.07
C VAL A 229 -22.54 -11.25 -20.15
N ALA A 230 -22.53 -11.76 -21.38
CA ALA A 230 -23.43 -11.30 -22.44
C ALA A 230 -24.90 -11.59 -22.10
N VAL A 231 -25.20 -12.80 -21.60
CA VAL A 231 -26.53 -13.14 -21.08
C VAL A 231 -26.90 -12.24 -19.90
N LEU A 232 -25.96 -11.99 -18.97
CA LEU A 232 -26.19 -11.09 -17.83
C LEU A 232 -26.56 -9.65 -18.24
N ALA A 233 -26.13 -9.20 -19.42
CA ALA A 233 -26.44 -7.86 -19.93
C ALA A 233 -27.92 -7.72 -20.34
N SER A 234 -28.59 -8.81 -20.71
CA SER A 234 -30.03 -8.83 -21.02
C SER A 234 -30.87 -9.34 -19.86
N GLU A 235 -30.46 -10.45 -19.24
CA GLU A 235 -31.23 -11.21 -18.27
C GLU A 235 -30.43 -11.43 -16.98
N VAL A 236 -30.98 -10.98 -15.85
CA VAL A 236 -30.36 -11.17 -14.54
C VAL A 236 -31.13 -12.30 -13.83
N PRO A 237 -30.43 -13.35 -13.34
CA PRO A 237 -31.07 -14.49 -12.70
C PRO A 237 -31.52 -14.13 -11.28
N LEU A 238 -32.54 -13.27 -11.18
CA LEU A 238 -33.18 -12.90 -9.93
C LEU A 238 -34.06 -14.05 -9.42
N THR A 239 -34.05 -14.28 -8.12
CA THR A 239 -35.02 -15.19 -7.49
C THR A 239 -36.43 -14.61 -7.60
N ARG A 240 -37.46 -15.46 -7.54
CA ARG A 240 -38.86 -15.05 -7.72
C ARG A 240 -39.31 -13.93 -6.75
N ALA A 241 -38.74 -13.87 -5.55
CA ALA A 241 -39.06 -12.86 -4.53
C ALA A 241 -38.21 -11.58 -4.62
N ALA A 242 -37.17 -11.55 -5.45
CA ALA A 242 -36.18 -10.48 -5.43
C ALA A 242 -36.68 -9.13 -5.96
N GLY A 243 -37.63 -9.12 -6.90
CA GLY A 243 -38.04 -7.90 -7.64
C GLY A 243 -38.45 -6.72 -6.72
N GLY A 244 -39.19 -7.00 -5.65
CA GLY A 244 -39.61 -6.00 -4.66
C GLY A 244 -38.75 -5.93 -3.39
N THR A 245 -37.72 -6.77 -3.26
CA THR A 245 -36.93 -6.85 -2.02
C THR A 245 -36.00 -5.65 -1.90
N ASP A 246 -36.03 -4.99 -0.74
CA ASP A 246 -35.16 -3.85 -0.41
C ASP A 246 -33.68 -4.28 -0.33
N LEU A 247 -32.81 -3.57 -1.03
CA LEU A 247 -31.37 -3.83 -1.05
C LEU A 247 -30.63 -3.26 0.17
N ARG A 248 -31.22 -2.29 0.89
CA ARG A 248 -30.55 -1.58 2.00
C ARG A 248 -30.09 -2.52 3.13
N PRO A 249 -30.87 -3.52 3.59
CA PRO A 249 -30.41 -4.46 4.62
C PRO A 249 -29.19 -5.27 4.20
N LEU A 250 -29.12 -5.70 2.94
CA LEU A 250 -27.98 -6.47 2.42
C LEU A 250 -26.72 -5.60 2.30
N ALA A 251 -26.88 -4.33 1.93
CA ALA A 251 -25.78 -3.37 1.93
C ALA A 251 -25.31 -3.00 3.35
N ALA A 252 -26.24 -2.91 4.32
CA ALA A 252 -25.93 -2.73 5.74
C ALA A 252 -25.14 -3.93 6.29
N ALA A 253 -25.54 -5.17 5.98
CA ALA A 253 -24.79 -6.36 6.37
C ALA A 253 -23.36 -6.41 5.78
N ALA A 254 -23.12 -5.77 4.63
CA ALA A 254 -21.76 -5.61 4.09
C ALA A 254 -20.95 -4.52 4.82
N GLN A 255 -21.63 -3.49 5.34
CA GLN A 255 -21.04 -2.49 6.22
C GLN A 255 -20.67 -3.09 7.58
N ASP A 256 -21.58 -3.88 8.18
CA ASP A 256 -21.37 -4.50 9.49
C ASP A 256 -20.16 -5.44 9.46
N ARG A 257 -20.07 -6.31 8.44
CA ARG A 257 -18.89 -7.16 8.23
C ARG A 257 -17.59 -6.37 8.10
N LEU A 258 -17.64 -5.18 7.50
CA LEU A 258 -16.48 -4.30 7.39
C LEU A 258 -16.13 -3.68 8.75
N THR A 259 -17.11 -3.16 9.50
CA THR A 259 -16.87 -2.57 10.82
C THR A 259 -16.36 -3.60 11.81
N ASP A 260 -16.91 -4.82 11.78
CA ASP A 260 -16.49 -5.94 12.61
C ASP A 260 -15.04 -6.33 12.31
N ALA A 261 -14.71 -6.50 11.02
CA ALA A 261 -13.35 -6.83 10.61
C ALA A 261 -12.34 -5.72 10.95
N VAL A 262 -12.75 -4.44 10.90
CA VAL A 262 -11.92 -3.32 11.32
C VAL A 262 -11.73 -3.31 12.85
N SER A 263 -12.78 -3.62 13.62
CA SER A 263 -12.71 -3.72 15.07
C SER A 263 -11.79 -4.86 15.54
N ALA A 264 -11.71 -5.94 14.76
CA ALA A 264 -10.83 -7.08 15.00
C ALA A 264 -9.38 -6.87 14.49
N LEU A 265 -9.07 -5.73 13.86
CA LEU A 265 -7.69 -5.46 13.46
C LEU A 265 -6.80 -5.32 14.70
N PRO A 266 -5.55 -5.81 14.63
CA PRO A 266 -4.56 -5.53 15.66
C PRO A 266 -4.18 -4.04 15.57
N LEU A 267 -5.01 -3.18 16.17
CA LEU A 267 -4.78 -1.76 16.27
C LEU A 267 -3.51 -1.57 17.11
N VAL A 268 -2.50 -0.97 16.46
CA VAL A 268 -1.17 -0.62 16.96
C VAL A 268 -1.07 -0.63 18.49
N THR A 269 -0.64 -1.75 19.07
CA THR A 269 0.09 -1.68 20.32
C THR A 269 1.41 -1.00 19.97
N ALA A 270 1.58 0.24 20.41
CA ALA A 270 2.72 1.11 20.12
C ALA A 270 4.09 0.61 20.65
N GLY A 271 4.28 -0.71 20.81
CA GLY A 271 5.43 -1.29 21.48
C GLY A 271 6.06 -2.50 20.79
N SER A 272 5.53 -3.02 19.68
CA SER A 272 6.18 -4.13 18.98
C SER A 272 6.79 -3.64 17.66
N PRO A 273 8.13 -3.47 17.57
CA PRO A 273 8.76 -3.17 16.29
C PRO A 273 8.43 -4.30 15.30
N TYR A 274 8.22 -3.96 14.04
CA TYR A 274 7.86 -4.92 12.99
C TYR A 274 8.83 -6.12 12.89
N ASN A 275 10.08 -5.95 13.33
CA ASN A 275 11.09 -7.01 13.39
C ASN A 275 11.04 -7.89 14.65
N ALA A 276 10.19 -7.62 15.64
CA ALA A 276 10.15 -8.38 16.89
C ALA A 276 9.85 -9.87 16.63
N ALA A 277 8.91 -10.17 15.71
CA ALA A 277 8.63 -11.56 15.33
C ALA A 277 9.75 -12.19 14.49
N ALA A 278 10.41 -11.42 13.62
CA ALA A 278 11.52 -11.89 12.80
C ALA A 278 12.79 -12.21 13.64
N LEU A 279 13.00 -11.48 14.74
CA LEU A 279 14.06 -11.73 15.72
C LEU A 279 13.78 -12.99 16.57
N VAL A 280 12.51 -13.36 16.77
CA VAL A 280 12.12 -14.51 17.60
C VAL A 280 11.95 -15.80 16.79
N HIS A 281 11.53 -15.75 15.52
CA HIS A 281 11.17 -16.96 14.74
C HIS A 281 12.22 -17.37 13.69
N GLY A 282 13.27 -16.58 13.47
CA GLY A 282 14.29 -16.87 12.47
C GLY A 282 13.75 -16.79 11.02
N LEU A 283 14.65 -16.66 10.05
CA LEU A 283 14.30 -16.59 8.62
C LEU A 283 14.02 -17.99 8.05
N SER A 284 13.06 -18.72 8.63
CA SER A 284 12.63 -20.02 8.11
C SER A 284 11.78 -19.85 6.83
N PRO A 285 11.95 -20.70 5.80
CA PRO A 285 11.11 -20.65 4.59
C PRO A 285 9.64 -21.00 4.86
N ASP A 286 9.34 -21.72 5.95
CA ASP A 286 7.99 -22.20 6.29
C ASP A 286 7.19 -21.24 7.17
N THR A 287 7.82 -20.21 7.71
CA THR A 287 7.11 -19.17 8.48
C THR A 287 6.38 -18.23 7.53
N VAL A 288 5.06 -18.05 7.73
CA VAL A 288 4.30 -16.93 7.15
C VAL A 288 5.02 -15.66 7.59
N PRO A 289 5.72 -14.94 6.70
CA PRO A 289 6.69 -13.94 7.15
C PRO A 289 6.02 -12.86 7.98
N HIS A 290 4.78 -12.49 7.61
CA HIS A 290 4.04 -11.35 8.15
C HIS A 290 2.56 -11.71 8.37
N PRO A 291 2.21 -12.48 9.43
CA PRO A 291 0.83 -12.92 9.68
C PRO A 291 -0.15 -11.77 9.86
N GLN A 292 0.35 -10.62 10.29
CA GLN A 292 -0.45 -9.42 10.48
C GLN A 292 -0.98 -8.83 9.16
N ASP A 293 -0.41 -9.12 7.99
CA ASP A 293 -0.86 -8.49 6.74
C ASP A 293 -2.22 -9.05 6.24
N ALA A 294 -2.56 -10.30 6.61
CA ALA A 294 -3.76 -10.98 6.11
C ALA A 294 -5.08 -10.30 6.57
N PRO A 295 -5.29 -9.96 7.86
CA PRO A 295 -6.45 -9.19 8.29
C PRO A 295 -6.62 -7.85 7.55
N TRP A 296 -5.52 -7.14 7.28
CA TRP A 296 -5.57 -5.87 6.53
C TRP A 296 -5.97 -6.06 5.07
N HIS A 297 -5.51 -7.14 4.43
CA HIS A 297 -5.96 -7.51 3.08
C HIS A 297 -7.45 -7.90 3.05
N GLN A 298 -7.94 -8.55 4.11
CA GLN A 298 -9.36 -8.87 4.24
C GLN A 298 -10.22 -7.61 4.40
N VAL A 299 -9.82 -6.67 5.27
CA VAL A 299 -10.50 -5.37 5.42
C VAL A 299 -10.52 -4.60 4.09
N ARG A 300 -9.44 -4.65 3.32
CA ARG A 300 -9.39 -4.05 1.97
C ARG A 300 -10.42 -4.66 1.02
N LEU A 301 -10.62 -5.98 1.07
CA LEU A 301 -11.64 -6.66 0.28
C LEU A 301 -13.04 -6.23 0.73
N LEU A 302 -13.32 -6.26 2.04
CA LEU A 302 -14.61 -5.88 2.61
C LEU A 302 -14.96 -4.41 2.32
N LEU A 303 -14.00 -3.50 2.42
CA LEU A 303 -14.20 -2.09 2.06
C LEU A 303 -14.61 -1.94 0.59
N ARG A 304 -14.00 -2.73 -0.30
CA ARG A 304 -14.35 -2.72 -1.72
C ARG A 304 -15.76 -3.30 -1.95
N LEU A 305 -16.13 -4.37 -1.25
CA LEU A 305 -17.46 -4.95 -1.30
C LEU A 305 -18.53 -3.95 -0.83
N HIS A 306 -18.31 -3.28 0.30
CA HIS A 306 -19.20 -2.24 0.81
C HIS A 306 -19.34 -1.07 -0.18
N ARG A 307 -18.24 -0.61 -0.79
CA ARG A 307 -18.30 0.45 -1.82
C ARG A 307 -19.14 0.04 -3.03
N TYR A 308 -18.97 -1.17 -3.54
CA TYR A 308 -19.76 -1.65 -4.68
C TYR A 308 -21.23 -1.93 -4.30
N ALA A 309 -21.50 -2.35 -3.06
CA ALA A 309 -22.86 -2.45 -2.55
C ALA A 309 -23.56 -1.08 -2.55
N ARG A 310 -22.87 -0.02 -2.12
CA ARG A 310 -23.39 1.36 -2.19
C ARG A 310 -23.64 1.82 -3.63
N GLU A 311 -22.77 1.45 -4.57
CA GLU A 311 -23.00 1.73 -6.01
C GLU A 311 -24.28 1.03 -6.50
N ALA A 312 -24.50 -0.23 -6.14
CA ALA A 312 -25.69 -0.99 -6.53
C ALA A 312 -26.99 -0.42 -5.92
N VAL A 313 -26.95 -0.04 -4.64
CA VAL A 313 -28.07 0.62 -3.93
C VAL A 313 -28.38 1.99 -4.52
N SER A 314 -27.38 2.72 -4.99
CA SER A 314 -27.60 4.03 -5.65
C SER A 314 -28.21 3.87 -7.05
N GLY A 315 -28.05 2.69 -7.67
CA GLY A 315 -28.51 2.41 -9.02
C GLY A 315 -27.71 3.13 -10.12
N PRO A 316 -27.96 2.81 -11.40
CA PRO A 316 -27.19 3.33 -12.53
C PRO A 316 -27.33 4.85 -12.77
N LYS A 317 -28.41 5.46 -12.26
CA LYS A 317 -28.70 6.90 -12.37
C LYS A 317 -28.42 7.68 -11.08
N GLY A 318 -28.06 6.99 -9.99
CA GLY A 318 -27.85 7.61 -8.69
C GLY A 318 -26.55 8.39 -8.68
N ASN A 319 -26.65 9.69 -8.37
CA ASN A 319 -25.51 10.53 -8.07
C ASN A 319 -24.99 10.13 -6.67
N ALA A 320 -24.33 8.96 -6.59
CA ALA A 320 -23.84 8.43 -5.33
C ALA A 320 -22.88 9.43 -4.71
N VAL A 321 -23.25 10.02 -3.57
CA VAL A 321 -22.41 10.98 -2.85
C VAL A 321 -21.05 10.34 -2.63
N VAL A 322 -20.02 10.96 -3.22
CA VAL A 322 -18.66 10.44 -3.15
C VAL A 322 -18.17 10.57 -1.72
N ASP A 323 -18.10 9.43 -1.04
CA ASP A 323 -17.58 9.37 0.31
C ASP A 323 -16.04 9.47 0.30
N LEU A 324 -15.54 10.69 0.46
CA LEU A 324 -14.12 10.99 0.50
C LEU A 324 -13.38 10.20 1.59
N ARG A 325 -14.06 9.81 2.67
CA ARG A 325 -13.48 9.00 3.75
C ARG A 325 -13.22 7.59 3.27
N LEU A 326 -14.21 6.92 2.68
CA LEU A 326 -14.04 5.57 2.13
C LEU A 326 -13.02 5.53 0.99
N LEU A 327 -12.94 6.61 0.19
CA LEU A 327 -11.89 6.76 -0.81
C LEU A 327 -10.50 6.85 -0.17
N SER A 328 -10.34 7.67 0.87
CA SER A 328 -9.07 7.86 1.57
C SER A 328 -8.63 6.58 2.29
N ALA A 329 -9.55 5.91 2.98
CA ALA A 329 -9.33 4.61 3.60
C ALA A 329 -8.92 3.56 2.55
N GLY A 330 -9.62 3.51 1.40
CA GLY A 330 -9.28 2.61 0.31
C GLY A 330 -7.90 2.88 -0.30
N ARG A 331 -7.50 4.16 -0.42
CA ARG A 331 -6.15 4.55 -0.85
C ARG A 331 -5.09 4.09 0.15
N ALA A 332 -5.33 4.25 1.44
CA ALA A 332 -4.42 3.77 2.49
C ALA A 332 -4.24 2.24 2.42
N LEU A 333 -5.32 1.48 2.31
CA LEU A 333 -5.26 0.01 2.20
C LEU A 333 -4.60 -0.47 0.90
N ASN A 334 -4.74 0.26 -0.22
CA ASN A 334 -3.99 -0.05 -1.43
C ASN A 334 -2.49 0.18 -1.23
N ARG A 335 -2.09 1.31 -0.62
CA ARG A 335 -0.68 1.56 -0.27
C ARG A 335 -0.12 0.48 0.65
N HIS A 336 -0.89 0.03 1.65
CA HIS A 336 -0.50 -1.10 2.51
C HIS A 336 -0.18 -2.35 1.69
N ARG A 337 -1.12 -2.77 0.83
CA ARG A 337 -0.93 -3.97 -0.01
C ARG A 337 0.25 -3.83 -0.95
N ASP A 338 0.39 -2.67 -1.60
CA ASP A 338 1.46 -2.47 -2.59
C ASP A 338 2.84 -2.41 -1.91
N ALA A 339 2.92 -1.83 -0.70
CA ALA A 339 4.13 -1.83 0.12
C ALA A 339 4.47 -3.24 0.64
N SER A 340 3.48 -4.01 1.12
CA SER A 340 3.68 -5.40 1.57
C SER A 340 4.22 -6.29 0.44
N GLU A 341 3.64 -6.20 -0.76
CA GLU A 341 4.13 -6.96 -1.91
C GLU A 341 5.50 -6.49 -2.43
N ALA A 342 5.78 -5.18 -2.36
CA ALA A 342 7.09 -4.63 -2.69
C ALA A 342 8.17 -5.14 -1.71
N ALA A 343 7.86 -5.16 -0.41
CA ALA A 343 8.75 -5.72 0.62
C ALA A 343 9.01 -7.22 0.38
N ALA A 344 7.98 -7.99 0.02
CA ALA A 344 8.13 -9.41 -0.31
C ALA A 344 8.99 -9.62 -1.56
N ALA A 345 8.84 -8.78 -2.59
CA ALA A 345 9.67 -8.83 -3.79
C ALA A 345 11.14 -8.51 -3.51
N ALA A 346 11.42 -7.50 -2.68
CA ALA A 346 12.78 -7.16 -2.25
C ALA A 346 13.43 -8.32 -1.46
N ALA A 347 12.68 -8.93 -0.52
CA ALA A 347 13.15 -10.08 0.24
C ALA A 347 13.41 -11.30 -0.67
N GLN A 348 12.54 -11.56 -1.64
CA GLN A 348 12.74 -12.65 -2.60
C GLN A 348 13.95 -12.38 -3.51
N ALA A 349 14.16 -11.14 -3.95
CA ALA A 349 15.32 -10.76 -4.74
C ALA A 349 16.64 -10.95 -3.96
N ALA A 350 16.63 -10.70 -2.64
CA ALA A 350 17.80 -10.91 -1.78
C ALA A 350 18.20 -12.40 -1.65
N ARG A 351 17.30 -13.33 -1.97
CA ARG A 351 17.56 -14.78 -2.00
C ARG A 351 18.17 -15.25 -3.33
N THR A 352 18.44 -14.36 -4.27
CA THR A 352 19.05 -14.71 -5.57
C THR A 352 20.49 -15.22 -5.34
N PRO A 353 20.88 -16.39 -5.89
CA PRO A 353 22.22 -16.93 -5.69
C PRO A 353 23.27 -16.01 -6.33
N ARG A 354 24.48 -15.97 -5.71
CA ARG A 354 25.66 -15.24 -6.23
C ARG A 354 25.49 -13.71 -6.36
N ILE A 355 24.62 -13.09 -5.57
CA ILE A 355 24.57 -11.62 -5.46
C ILE A 355 25.70 -11.11 -4.55
N ALA A 356 26.20 -9.90 -4.84
CA ALA A 356 27.22 -9.27 -4.00
C ALA A 356 26.64 -8.87 -2.62
N PRO A 357 27.41 -8.91 -1.52
CA PRO A 357 26.95 -8.51 -0.20
C PRO A 357 26.35 -7.09 -0.15
N ALA A 358 26.94 -6.13 -0.86
CA ALA A 358 26.42 -4.76 -0.96
C ALA A 358 25.03 -4.70 -1.61
N THR A 359 24.74 -5.58 -2.58
CA THR A 359 23.42 -5.70 -3.21
C THR A 359 22.40 -6.32 -2.26
N ALA A 360 22.80 -7.35 -1.51
CA ALA A 360 21.95 -7.96 -0.48
C ALA A 360 21.60 -6.96 0.62
N TYR A 361 22.58 -6.15 1.06
CA TYR A 361 22.35 -5.07 2.03
C TYR A 361 21.36 -4.03 1.51
N ALA A 362 21.54 -3.54 0.27
CA ALA A 362 20.62 -2.57 -0.33
C ALA A 362 19.18 -3.12 -0.43
N LEU A 363 19.00 -4.40 -0.78
CA LEU A 363 17.70 -5.06 -0.79
C LEU A 363 17.10 -5.22 0.61
N GLY A 364 17.92 -5.44 1.63
CA GLY A 364 17.50 -5.45 3.03
C GLY A 364 17.00 -4.09 3.52
N VAL A 365 17.72 -3.01 3.20
CA VAL A 365 17.30 -1.64 3.49
C VAL A 365 16.00 -1.29 2.76
N LEU A 366 15.89 -1.67 1.49
CA LEU A 366 14.67 -1.49 0.70
C LEU A 366 13.48 -2.26 1.27
N HIS A 367 13.68 -3.50 1.73
CA HIS A 367 12.65 -4.27 2.43
C HIS A 367 12.18 -3.53 3.69
N ALA A 368 13.10 -3.08 4.55
CA ALA A 368 12.76 -2.35 5.77
C ALA A 368 11.99 -1.05 5.47
N ASP A 369 12.42 -0.27 4.48
CA ASP A 369 11.73 0.93 4.00
C ASP A 369 10.27 0.63 3.61
N GLN A 370 10.05 -0.42 2.81
CA GLN A 370 8.70 -0.82 2.41
C GLN A 370 7.85 -1.31 3.59
N ARG A 371 8.46 -1.87 4.64
CA ARG A 371 7.75 -2.25 5.86
C ARG A 371 7.37 -1.06 6.72
N HIS A 372 8.19 -0.02 6.76
CA HIS A 372 7.78 1.26 7.36
C HIS A 372 6.62 1.89 6.59
N GLU A 373 6.60 1.80 5.26
CA GLU A 373 5.46 2.26 4.45
C GLU A 373 4.18 1.45 4.72
N VAL A 374 4.29 0.15 5.04
CA VAL A 374 3.16 -0.67 5.50
C VAL A 374 2.59 -0.09 6.80
N GLU A 375 3.42 0.14 7.82
CA GLU A 375 2.96 0.71 9.09
C GLU A 375 2.40 2.12 8.93
N ALA A 376 3.04 2.97 8.11
CA ALA A 376 2.54 4.30 7.79
C ALA A 376 1.15 4.25 7.10
N ALA A 377 0.91 3.25 6.24
CA ALA A 377 -0.39 3.03 5.62
C ALA A 377 -1.45 2.57 6.63
N ARG A 378 -1.07 1.73 7.60
CA ARG A 378 -1.96 1.32 8.72
C ARG A 378 -2.37 2.50 9.58
N PHE A 379 -1.39 3.33 9.97
CA PHE A 379 -1.64 4.57 10.71
C PHE A 379 -2.54 5.54 9.92
N ALA A 380 -2.26 5.74 8.62
CA ALA A 380 -3.07 6.61 7.76
C ALA A 380 -4.51 6.10 7.64
N PHE A 381 -4.71 4.78 7.52
CA PHE A 381 -6.06 4.18 7.51
C PHE A 381 -6.78 4.47 8.83
N GLN A 382 -6.14 4.23 9.97
CA GLN A 382 -6.71 4.48 11.30
C GLN A 382 -7.12 5.95 11.47
N GLN A 383 -6.27 6.90 11.07
CA GLN A 383 -6.58 8.33 11.12
C GLN A 383 -7.77 8.71 10.22
N CYS A 384 -7.89 8.12 9.03
CA CYS A 384 -9.05 8.35 8.17
C CYS A 384 -10.33 7.71 8.73
N TRP A 385 -10.22 6.56 9.39
CA TRP A 385 -11.34 5.79 9.92
C TRP A 385 -11.89 6.42 11.23
N GLN A 386 -11.01 6.80 12.17
CA GLN A 386 -11.37 7.39 13.47
C GLN A 386 -11.94 8.81 13.39
N LYS A 387 -11.72 9.56 12.29
CA LYS A 387 -12.36 10.87 12.10
C LYS A 387 -13.90 10.80 12.02
N GLU A 388 -14.46 9.60 11.94
CA GLU A 388 -15.89 9.32 12.13
C GLU A 388 -16.29 9.38 13.63
N THR A 389 -15.52 8.77 14.53
CA THR A 389 -15.90 8.64 15.95
C THR A 389 -15.85 9.97 16.70
N VAL A 390 -15.04 10.93 16.24
CA VAL A 390 -14.90 12.25 16.90
C VAL A 390 -15.95 13.27 16.42
N ARG A 391 -16.74 12.97 15.38
CA ARG A 391 -17.74 13.90 14.81
C ARG A 391 -19.16 13.75 15.37
N THR A 392 -19.33 12.98 16.44
CA THR A 392 -20.60 12.87 17.16
C THR A 392 -20.36 13.13 18.64
N SER A 393 -20.46 14.41 19.01
CA SER A 393 -20.76 14.89 20.36
C SER A 393 -21.65 16.10 20.23
#